data_AF-A0A0N0V0F2-F1
#
_entry.id   AF-A0A0N0V0F2-F1
#
_cell.length_a   1.000
_cell.length_b   1.000
_cell.length_c   1.000
_cell.angle_alpha   90.00
_cell.angle_beta   90.00
_cell.angle_gamma   90.00
#
_symmetry.space_group_name_H-M   'P 1'
#
loop_
_entity.id
_entity.type
_entity.pdbx_description
1 polymer ?
#
loop_
_entity_poly.entity_id
_entity_poly.type
_entity_poly.pdbx_seq_one_letter_code
_entity_poly.pdbx_strand_id
1 'polypeptide(L)'
;MNKEEINRIDSITEAVYYLLKGQIPQKIKCDNDNNDEIKQLSEMINQLIGQFDGIKKSIVPLASGNLDITIPKENFLASPFKQLHSSLSHLTWQTQQIARGDFDQKVDFMGDFSQAFNTMTNALKESQEQLTLEVENFKNLAELKNNYLNIMAHDIRTPIGAVMGFADILLETELADQAKGYVQTIKRNCVYLLNLINN
;
A
#
# COMPACT_ATOMS: atom_id res chain seq x y z
N MET A 1 -40.33 -23.80 48.36
CA MET A 1 -38.96 -23.48 47.93
C MET A 1 -38.05 -23.46 49.15
N ASN A 2 -36.98 -24.25 49.14
CA ASN A 2 -35.95 -24.26 50.18
C ASN A 2 -35.05 -23.00 50.04
N LYS A 3 -34.37 -22.60 51.12
CA LYS A 3 -33.43 -21.45 51.13
C LYS A 3 -32.35 -21.56 50.04
N GLU A 4 -31.93 -22.78 49.77
CA GLU A 4 -30.93 -23.09 48.75
C GLU A 4 -31.43 -22.85 47.32
N GLU A 5 -32.69 -23.19 47.03
CA GLU A 5 -33.33 -22.92 45.73
C GLU A 5 -33.51 -21.42 45.47
N ILE A 6 -33.85 -20.64 46.50
CA ILE A 6 -33.95 -19.18 46.43
C ILE A 6 -32.58 -18.57 46.07
N ASN A 7 -31.52 -18.97 46.78
CA ASN A 7 -30.16 -18.48 46.53
C ASN A 7 -29.67 -18.81 45.11
N ARG A 8 -30.05 -19.97 44.55
CA ARG A 8 -29.71 -20.36 43.18
C ARG A 8 -30.45 -19.50 42.15
N ILE A 9 -31.74 -19.21 42.37
CA ILE A 9 -32.52 -18.30 41.51
C ILE A 9 -31.96 -16.87 41.55
N ASP A 10 -31.55 -16.39 42.72
CA ASP A 10 -30.89 -15.08 42.86
C ASP A 10 -29.58 -15.04 42.06
N SER A 11 -28.77 -16.11 42.16
CA SER A 11 -27.51 -16.24 41.39
C SER A 11 -27.75 -16.29 39.87
N ILE A 12 -28.83 -16.96 39.43
CA ILE A 12 -29.24 -16.97 38.02
C ILE A 12 -29.63 -15.56 37.57
N THR A 13 -30.42 -14.86 38.39
CA THR A 13 -30.89 -13.51 38.09
C THR A 13 -29.71 -12.53 38.00
N GLU A 14 -28.75 -12.62 38.92
CA GLU A 14 -27.52 -11.84 38.91
C GLU A 14 -26.65 -12.14 37.67
N ALA A 15 -26.48 -13.42 37.33
CA ALA A 15 -25.74 -13.81 36.14
C ALA A 15 -26.36 -13.25 34.85
N VAL A 16 -27.69 -13.36 34.72
CA VAL A 16 -28.44 -12.79 33.57
C VAL A 16 -28.31 -11.27 33.56
N TYR A 17 -28.40 -10.60 34.72
CA TYR A 17 -28.21 -9.16 34.83
C TYR A 17 -26.85 -8.72 34.29
N TYR A 18 -25.77 -9.39 34.68
CA TYR A 18 -24.42 -9.07 34.21
C TYR A 18 -24.22 -9.34 32.72
N LEU A 19 -24.77 -10.45 32.20
CA LEU A 19 -24.74 -10.77 30.77
C LEU A 19 -25.44 -9.69 29.94
N LEU A 20 -26.61 -9.22 30.38
CA LEU A 20 -27.33 -8.12 29.73
C LEU A 20 -26.55 -6.80 29.75
N LYS A 21 -25.61 -6.63 30.69
CA LYS A 21 -24.67 -5.51 30.75
C LYS A 21 -23.38 -5.73 29.94
N GLY A 22 -23.26 -6.85 29.22
CA GLY A 22 -22.06 -7.20 28.45
C GLY A 22 -20.86 -7.62 29.31
N GLN A 23 -21.09 -7.90 30.59
CA GLN A 23 -20.10 -8.42 31.52
C GLN A 23 -20.16 -9.96 31.53
N ILE A 24 -19.03 -10.60 31.83
CA ILE A 24 -18.98 -12.07 31.97
C ILE A 24 -19.11 -12.35 33.47
N PRO A 25 -20.27 -12.82 33.95
CA PRO A 25 -20.43 -13.19 35.36
C PRO A 25 -19.64 -14.46 35.71
N GLN A 26 -19.48 -14.72 37.00
CA GLN A 26 -18.99 -16.00 37.48
C GLN A 26 -20.00 -17.12 37.20
N LYS A 27 -19.50 -18.35 37.02
CA LYS A 27 -20.35 -19.52 36.83
C LYS A 27 -21.14 -19.81 38.12
N ILE A 28 -22.40 -20.15 37.95
CA ILE A 28 -23.32 -20.53 39.01
C ILE A 28 -22.93 -21.92 39.52
N LYS A 29 -22.84 -22.08 40.85
CA LYS A 29 -22.53 -23.38 41.45
C LYS A 29 -23.73 -24.33 41.30
N CYS A 30 -23.45 -25.55 40.86
CA CYS A 30 -24.44 -26.62 40.77
C CYS A 30 -24.04 -27.71 41.77
N ASP A 31 -24.63 -27.70 42.97
CA ASP A 31 -24.36 -28.74 43.98
C ASP A 31 -25.05 -30.07 43.62
N ASN A 32 -24.49 -31.18 44.11
CA ASN A 32 -24.95 -32.54 43.83
C ASN A 32 -26.02 -32.95 44.83
N ASP A 33 -27.28 -32.60 44.60
CA ASP A 33 -28.38 -33.44 45.07
C ASP A 33 -29.67 -33.13 44.30
N ASN A 34 -30.19 -34.18 43.67
CA ASN A 34 -31.38 -34.25 42.82
C ASN A 34 -31.34 -33.49 41.47
N ASN A 35 -31.92 -34.15 40.47
CA ASN A 35 -32.04 -33.69 39.09
C ASN A 35 -33.19 -32.66 39.01
N ASP A 36 -33.04 -31.52 39.68
CA ASP A 36 -34.04 -30.46 39.72
C ASP A 36 -33.96 -29.52 38.51
N GLU A 37 -35.09 -28.92 38.13
CA GLU A 37 -35.19 -28.00 37.00
C GLU A 37 -34.28 -26.78 37.17
N ILE A 38 -34.00 -26.39 38.43
CA ILE A 38 -33.11 -25.27 38.76
C ILE A 38 -31.65 -25.61 38.41
N LYS A 39 -31.22 -26.88 38.50
CA LYS A 39 -29.89 -27.34 38.08
C LYS A 39 -29.74 -27.30 36.59
N GLN A 40 -30.73 -27.82 35.86
CA GLN A 40 -30.74 -27.73 34.41
C GLN A 40 -30.67 -26.27 33.96
N LEU A 41 -31.46 -25.38 34.57
CA LEU A 41 -31.40 -23.95 34.28
C LEU A 41 -30.03 -23.34 34.60
N SER A 42 -29.43 -23.68 35.73
CA SER A 42 -28.09 -23.21 36.12
C SER A 42 -27.02 -23.67 35.13
N GLU A 43 -27.09 -24.92 34.67
CA GLU A 43 -26.19 -25.48 33.66
C GLU A 43 -26.36 -24.80 32.29
N MET A 44 -27.60 -24.54 31.86
CA MET A 44 -27.90 -23.79 30.64
C MET A 44 -27.35 -22.37 30.70
N ILE A 45 -27.50 -21.68 31.84
CA ILE A 45 -26.93 -20.33 32.04
C ILE A 45 -25.40 -20.40 32.02
N ASN A 46 -24.78 -21.40 32.68
CA ASN A 46 -23.33 -21.58 32.64
C ASN A 46 -22.79 -21.87 31.24
N GLN A 47 -23.52 -22.64 30.43
CA GLN A 47 -23.20 -22.83 29.02
C GLN A 47 -23.26 -21.50 28.28
N LEU A 48 -24.33 -20.72 28.47
CA LEU A 48 -24.48 -19.41 27.85
C LEU A 48 -23.35 -18.44 28.26
N ILE A 49 -22.98 -18.39 29.54
CA ILE A 49 -21.83 -17.61 30.02
C ILE A 49 -20.55 -18.01 29.27
N GLY A 50 -20.30 -19.32 29.11
CA GLY A 50 -19.14 -19.82 28.36
C GLY A 50 -19.15 -19.41 26.89
N GLN A 51 -20.33 -19.40 26.25
CA GLN A 51 -20.49 -18.94 24.88
C GLN A 51 -20.22 -17.43 24.75
N PHE A 52 -20.72 -16.60 25.68
CA PHE A 52 -20.43 -15.16 25.70
C PHE A 52 -18.95 -14.86 25.97
N ASP A 53 -18.31 -15.57 26.91
CA ASP A 53 -16.88 -15.40 27.20
C ASP A 53 -16.01 -15.77 25.99
N GLY A 54 -16.27 -16.93 25.38
CA GLY A 54 -15.51 -17.40 24.22
C GLY A 54 -15.58 -16.44 23.04
N ILE A 55 -16.77 -15.89 22.75
CA ILE A 55 -16.91 -14.95 21.64
C ILE A 55 -16.30 -13.59 21.97
N LYS A 56 -16.46 -13.09 23.20
CA LYS A 56 -15.87 -11.80 23.63
C LYS A 56 -14.35 -11.81 23.52
N LYS A 57 -13.70 -12.92 23.90
CA LYS A 57 -12.24 -13.13 23.74
C LYS A 57 -11.78 -13.06 22.29
N SER A 58 -12.66 -13.31 21.33
CA SER A 58 -12.35 -13.26 19.89
C SER A 58 -12.70 -11.91 19.27
N ILE A 59 -13.83 -11.31 19.64
CA ILE A 59 -14.30 -10.04 19.07
C ILE A 59 -13.40 -8.88 19.50
N VAL A 60 -12.96 -8.84 20.76
CA VAL A 60 -12.17 -7.71 21.28
C VAL A 60 -10.86 -7.53 20.49
N PRO A 61 -10.03 -8.58 20.28
CA PRO A 61 -8.86 -8.43 19.44
C PRO A 61 -9.19 -8.16 17.97
N LEU A 62 -10.25 -8.78 17.42
CA LEU A 62 -10.70 -8.54 16.04
C LEU A 62 -11.01 -7.06 15.80
N ALA A 63 -11.72 -6.42 16.73
CA ALA A 63 -12.05 -5.00 16.67
C ALA A 63 -10.81 -4.08 16.76
N SER A 64 -9.73 -4.55 17.39
CA SER A 64 -8.44 -3.85 17.41
C SER A 64 -7.57 -4.10 16.16
N GLY A 65 -8.07 -4.87 15.19
CA GLY A 65 -7.35 -5.21 13.96
C GLY A 65 -6.42 -6.42 14.08
N ASN A 66 -6.44 -7.15 15.20
CA ASN A 66 -5.72 -8.40 15.32
C ASN A 66 -6.50 -9.52 14.61
N LEU A 67 -5.98 -9.96 13.46
CA LEU A 67 -6.55 -11.06 12.67
C LEU A 67 -5.90 -12.42 12.98
N ASP A 68 -4.84 -12.48 13.78
CA ASP A 68 -4.25 -13.73 14.25
C ASP A 68 -5.00 -14.24 15.49
N ILE A 69 -6.28 -14.55 15.27
CA ILE A 69 -7.19 -15.03 16.30
C ILE A 69 -7.87 -16.31 15.86
N THR A 70 -8.18 -17.15 16.84
CA THR A 70 -8.98 -18.35 16.62
C THR A 70 -10.40 -18.10 17.10
N ILE A 71 -11.36 -18.16 16.18
CA ILE A 71 -12.77 -18.04 16.53
C ILE A 71 -13.31 -19.42 16.95
N PRO A 72 -13.92 -19.55 18.15
CA PRO A 72 -14.43 -20.82 18.66
C PRO A 72 -15.35 -21.53 17.66
N LYS A 73 -15.05 -22.81 17.37
CA LYS A 73 -15.80 -23.59 16.39
C LYS A 73 -17.24 -23.88 16.86
N GLU A 74 -17.39 -24.24 18.13
CA GLU A 74 -18.65 -24.69 18.74
C GLU A 74 -19.52 -23.57 19.31
N ASN A 75 -19.22 -22.32 18.97
CA ASN A 75 -19.94 -21.17 19.50
C ASN A 75 -21.03 -20.69 18.54
N PHE A 76 -22.29 -20.71 19.01
CA PHE A 76 -23.45 -20.38 18.19
C PHE A 76 -23.50 -18.89 17.80
N LEU A 77 -22.86 -18.00 18.57
CA LEU A 77 -22.75 -16.57 18.26
C LEU A 77 -21.60 -16.27 17.29
N ALA A 78 -20.74 -17.25 16.99
CA ALA A 78 -19.50 -16.99 16.26
C ALA A 78 -19.67 -16.81 14.75
N SER A 79 -20.75 -17.31 14.15
CA SER A 79 -20.90 -17.37 12.69
C SER A 79 -20.69 -16.02 11.97
N PRO A 80 -21.34 -14.91 12.38
CA PRO A 80 -21.14 -13.62 11.72
C PRO A 80 -19.70 -13.10 11.86
N PHE A 81 -19.09 -13.35 13.02
CA PHE A 81 -17.72 -12.94 13.29
C PHE A 81 -16.69 -13.76 12.51
N LYS A 82 -16.98 -15.04 12.24
CA LYS A 82 -16.15 -15.88 11.35
C LYS A 82 -16.15 -15.32 9.93
N GLN A 83 -17.32 -14.95 9.42
CA GLN A 83 -17.41 -14.34 8.10
C GLN A 83 -16.64 -13.02 8.04
N LEU A 84 -16.83 -12.14 9.03
CA LEU A 84 -16.13 -10.86 9.09
C LEU A 84 -14.61 -11.03 9.22
N HIS A 85 -14.15 -11.94 10.07
CA HIS A 85 -12.72 -12.25 10.22
C HIS A 85 -12.10 -12.79 8.93
N SER A 86 -12.76 -13.70 8.23
CA SER A 86 -12.32 -14.19 6.92
C SER A 86 -12.26 -13.06 5.89
N SER A 87 -13.30 -12.21 5.80
CA SER A 87 -13.32 -11.06 4.89
C SER A 87 -12.17 -10.09 5.17
N LEU A 88 -11.92 -9.74 6.43
CA LEU A 88 -10.81 -8.85 6.80
C LEU A 88 -9.44 -9.48 6.52
N SER A 89 -9.29 -10.79 6.75
CA SER A 89 -8.04 -11.51 6.47
C SER A 89 -7.75 -11.54 4.98
N HIS A 90 -8.78 -11.82 4.17
CA HIS A 90 -8.68 -11.80 2.72
C HIS A 90 -8.34 -10.40 2.21
N LEU A 91 -9.04 -9.37 2.71
CA LEU A 91 -8.79 -7.97 2.34
C LEU A 91 -7.36 -7.53 2.68
N THR A 92 -6.86 -7.93 3.85
CA THR A 92 -5.48 -7.64 4.27
C THR A 92 -4.49 -8.26 3.28
N TRP A 93 -4.73 -9.52 2.88
CA TRP A 93 -3.90 -10.18 1.88
C TRP A 93 -3.96 -9.48 0.52
N GLN A 94 -5.15 -9.11 0.03
CA GLN A 94 -5.31 -8.40 -1.26
C GLN A 94 -4.62 -7.03 -1.24
N THR A 95 -4.75 -6.30 -0.13
CA THR A 95 -4.08 -4.99 0.04
C THR A 95 -2.56 -5.14 -0.01
N GLN A 96 -2.01 -6.23 0.53
CA GLN A 96 -0.57 -6.52 0.42
C GLN A 96 -0.14 -6.86 -1.02
N GLN A 97 -0.97 -7.52 -1.82
CA GLN A 97 -0.67 -7.78 -3.23
C GLN A 97 -0.69 -6.48 -4.06
N ILE A 98 -1.68 -5.62 -3.83
CA ILE A 98 -1.76 -4.29 -4.45
C ILE A 98 -0.53 -3.45 -4.10
N ALA A 99 -0.09 -3.47 -2.83
CA ALA A 99 1.13 -2.78 -2.41
C ALA A 99 2.41 -3.33 -3.08
N ARG A 100 2.39 -4.57 -3.59
CA ARG A 100 3.47 -5.17 -4.39
C ARG A 100 3.35 -4.87 -5.89
N GLY A 101 2.34 -4.11 -6.30
CA GLY A 101 2.10 -3.71 -7.69
C GLY A 101 1.10 -4.57 -8.46
N ASP A 102 0.45 -5.54 -7.81
CA ASP A 102 -0.62 -6.32 -8.42
C ASP A 102 -1.97 -5.57 -8.29
N PHE A 103 -2.24 -4.70 -9.25
CA PHE A 103 -3.46 -3.89 -9.28
C PHE A 103 -4.67 -4.59 -9.90
N ASP A 104 -4.56 -5.86 -10.29
CA ASP A 104 -5.69 -6.62 -10.83
C ASP A 104 -6.54 -7.29 -9.73
N GLN A 105 -6.10 -7.15 -8.47
CA GLN A 105 -6.85 -7.57 -7.30
C GLN A 105 -8.20 -6.87 -7.19
N LYS A 106 -9.24 -7.63 -6.83
CA LYS A 106 -10.61 -7.13 -6.67
C LYS A 106 -11.29 -7.70 -5.44
N VAL A 107 -11.99 -6.84 -4.71
CA VAL A 107 -12.83 -7.24 -3.58
C VAL A 107 -14.27 -7.39 -4.09
N ASP A 108 -14.93 -8.51 -3.80
CA ASP A 108 -16.33 -8.79 -4.16
C ASP A 108 -17.26 -8.97 -2.93
N PHE A 109 -16.70 -8.88 -1.73
CA PHE A 109 -17.40 -8.95 -0.45
C PHE A 109 -17.47 -7.57 0.23
N MET A 110 -18.29 -7.42 1.28
CA MET A 110 -18.49 -6.15 2.01
C MET A 110 -19.22 -5.02 1.25
N GLY A 111 -20.02 -5.35 0.24
CA GLY A 111 -21.01 -4.43 -0.36
C GLY A 111 -20.37 -3.13 -0.86
N ASP A 112 -20.86 -1.98 -0.42
CA ASP A 112 -20.40 -0.65 -0.87
C ASP A 112 -18.90 -0.42 -0.64
N PHE A 113 -18.32 -1.05 0.40
CA PHE A 113 -16.89 -0.98 0.65
C PHE A 113 -16.08 -1.55 -0.53
N SER A 114 -16.57 -2.65 -1.13
CA SER A 114 -15.90 -3.31 -2.25
C SER A 114 -15.83 -2.39 -3.47
N GLN A 115 -16.91 -1.64 -3.72
CA GLN A 115 -16.97 -0.68 -4.81
C GLN A 115 -15.94 0.43 -4.63
N ALA A 116 -15.93 1.07 -3.46
CA ALA A 116 -14.96 2.12 -3.15
C ALA A 116 -13.51 1.64 -3.23
N PHE A 117 -13.24 0.43 -2.69
CA PHE A 117 -11.92 -0.18 -2.72
C PHE A 117 -11.45 -0.49 -4.16
N ASN A 118 -12.33 -1.06 -4.99
CA ASN A 118 -12.00 -1.36 -6.38
C ASN A 118 -11.80 -0.08 -7.20
N THR A 119 -12.59 0.97 -6.96
CA THR A 119 -12.38 2.29 -7.59
C THR A 119 -11.02 2.86 -7.21
N MET A 120 -10.63 2.80 -5.94
CA MET A 120 -9.30 3.25 -5.49
C MET A 120 -8.18 2.45 -6.17
N THR A 121 -8.33 1.13 -6.26
CA THR A 121 -7.33 0.23 -6.89
C THR A 121 -7.18 0.54 -8.38
N ASN A 122 -8.28 0.75 -9.11
CA ASN A 122 -8.25 1.14 -10.51
C ASN A 122 -7.59 2.51 -10.72
N ALA A 123 -7.91 3.50 -9.90
CA ALA A 123 -7.28 4.83 -9.98
C ALA A 123 -5.76 4.75 -9.75
N LEU A 124 -5.32 3.89 -8.83
CA LEU A 124 -3.90 3.64 -8.58
C LEU A 124 -3.23 2.98 -9.80
N LYS A 125 -3.90 2.00 -10.43
CA LYS A 125 -3.43 1.36 -11.66
C LYS A 125 -3.24 2.38 -12.79
N GLU A 126 -4.26 3.19 -13.05
CA GLU A 126 -4.23 4.23 -14.09
C GLU A 126 -3.09 5.24 -13.84
N SER A 127 -2.91 5.67 -12.59
CA SER A 127 -1.81 6.57 -12.22
C SER A 127 -0.44 5.94 -12.47
N GLN A 128 -0.26 4.67 -12.14
CA GLN A 128 0.99 3.94 -12.37
C GLN A 128 1.29 3.79 -13.87
N GLU A 129 0.28 3.48 -14.68
CA GLU A 129 0.40 3.38 -16.14
C GLU A 129 0.78 4.74 -16.75
N GLN A 130 0.14 5.83 -16.33
CA GLN A 130 0.46 7.19 -16.78
C GLN A 130 1.90 7.58 -16.42
N LEU A 131 2.35 7.31 -15.19
CA LEU A 131 3.73 7.58 -14.78
C LEU A 131 4.74 6.80 -15.62
N THR A 132 4.42 5.54 -15.95
CA THR A 132 5.29 4.69 -16.77
C THR A 132 5.43 5.25 -18.19
N LEU A 133 4.32 5.69 -18.79
CA LEU A 133 4.31 6.33 -20.10
C LEU A 133 5.09 7.65 -20.10
N GLU A 134 4.94 8.47 -19.06
CA GLU A 134 5.66 9.75 -18.96
C GLU A 134 7.17 9.54 -18.83
N VAL A 135 7.59 8.52 -18.06
CA VAL A 135 9.00 8.14 -17.97
C VAL A 135 9.55 7.68 -19.31
N GLU A 136 8.78 6.92 -20.08
CA GLU A 136 9.18 6.47 -21.43
C GLU A 136 9.30 7.65 -22.39
N ASN A 137 8.32 8.56 -22.40
CA ASN A 137 8.35 9.77 -23.21
C ASN A 137 9.56 10.65 -22.88
N PHE A 138 9.86 10.84 -21.59
CA PHE A 138 11.01 11.62 -21.16
C PHE A 138 12.34 10.99 -21.62
N LYS A 139 12.47 9.66 -21.55
CA LYS A 139 13.64 8.95 -22.07
C LYS A 139 13.81 9.15 -23.57
N ASN A 140 12.74 8.98 -24.34
CA ASN A 140 12.75 9.18 -25.79
C ASN A 140 13.13 10.62 -26.16
N LEU A 141 12.59 11.61 -25.47
CA LEU A 141 12.95 13.02 -25.66
C LEU A 141 14.41 13.30 -25.30
N ALA A 142 14.93 12.70 -24.23
CA ALA A 142 16.32 12.84 -23.84
C ALA A 142 17.27 12.25 -24.89
N GLU A 143 16.95 11.08 -25.44
CA GLU A 143 17.71 10.46 -26.53
C GLU A 143 17.68 11.30 -27.80
N LEU A 144 16.50 11.77 -28.23
CA LEU A 144 16.35 12.65 -29.38
C LEU A 144 17.15 13.94 -29.21
N LYS A 145 17.10 14.56 -28.02
CA LYS A 145 17.89 15.75 -27.70
C LYS A 145 19.39 15.48 -27.82
N ASN A 146 19.88 14.37 -27.26
CA ASN A 146 21.30 14.01 -27.34
C ASN A 146 21.74 13.76 -28.79
N ASN A 147 20.94 13.03 -29.56
CA ASN A 147 21.21 12.80 -30.99
C ASN A 147 21.26 14.11 -31.77
N TYR A 148 20.30 15.00 -31.54
CA TYR A 148 20.27 16.32 -32.18
C TYR A 148 21.50 17.17 -31.82
N LEU A 149 21.88 17.22 -30.55
CA LEU A 149 23.08 17.94 -30.11
C LEU A 149 24.36 17.38 -30.74
N ASN A 150 24.48 16.05 -30.87
CA ASN A 150 25.63 15.42 -31.51
C ASN A 150 25.72 15.76 -33.01
N ILE A 151 24.58 15.73 -33.73
CA ILE A 151 24.52 16.10 -35.14
C ILE A 151 24.91 17.58 -35.30
N MET A 152 24.33 18.48 -34.50
CA MET A 152 24.65 19.90 -34.54
C MET A 152 26.13 20.16 -34.22
N ALA A 153 26.71 19.45 -33.25
CA ALA A 153 28.13 19.56 -32.94
C ALA A 153 29.01 19.15 -34.14
N HIS A 154 28.66 18.09 -34.84
CA HIS A 154 29.36 17.66 -36.06
C HIS A 154 29.26 18.69 -37.19
N ASP A 155 28.05 19.20 -37.43
CA ASP A 155 27.76 20.13 -38.51
C ASP A 155 28.39 21.51 -38.29
N ILE A 156 28.60 21.91 -37.02
CA ILE A 156 29.33 23.13 -36.68
C ILE A 156 30.85 22.89 -36.71
N ARG A 157 31.33 21.70 -36.29
CA ARG A 157 32.76 21.36 -36.29
C ARG A 157 33.35 21.42 -37.70
N THR A 158 32.61 20.96 -38.71
CA THR A 158 33.07 20.90 -40.12
C THR A 158 33.48 22.27 -40.69
N PRO A 159 32.61 23.30 -40.73
CA PRO A 159 32.97 24.63 -41.23
C PRO A 159 34.02 25.32 -40.35
N ILE A 160 33.99 25.15 -39.03
CA ILE A 160 35.03 25.71 -38.15
C ILE A 160 36.40 25.10 -38.46
N GLY A 161 36.46 23.78 -38.69
CA GLY A 161 37.67 23.09 -39.11
C GLY A 161 38.20 23.61 -40.44
N ALA A 162 37.32 23.86 -41.42
CA ALA A 162 37.71 24.47 -42.69
C ALA A 162 38.27 25.89 -42.53
N VAL A 163 37.60 26.76 -41.77
CA VAL A 163 38.07 28.13 -41.50
C VAL A 163 39.41 28.13 -40.76
N MET A 164 39.58 27.23 -39.79
CA MET A 164 40.84 27.07 -39.06
C MET A 164 41.98 26.62 -40.01
N GLY A 165 41.72 25.64 -40.88
CA GLY A 165 42.70 25.17 -41.87
C GLY A 165 43.10 26.26 -42.87
N PHE A 166 42.16 27.07 -43.37
CA PHE A 166 42.49 28.21 -44.22
C PHE A 166 43.28 29.29 -43.47
N ALA A 167 42.94 29.56 -42.21
CA ALA A 167 43.71 30.47 -41.38
C ALA A 167 45.15 29.98 -41.16
N ASP A 168 45.35 28.68 -40.98
CA ASP A 168 46.68 28.07 -40.86
C ASP A 168 47.51 28.25 -42.15
N ILE A 169 46.92 27.94 -43.32
CA ILE A 169 47.59 28.13 -44.61
C ILE A 169 47.95 29.61 -44.84
N LEU A 170 47.05 30.54 -44.53
CA LEU A 170 47.31 31.98 -44.70
C LEU A 170 48.47 32.45 -43.80
N LEU A 171 48.60 31.92 -42.58
CA LEU A 171 49.69 32.27 -41.67
C LEU A 171 51.07 31.78 -42.13
N GLU A 172 51.14 30.84 -43.08
CA GLU A 172 52.38 30.36 -43.70
C GLU A 172 52.84 31.24 -44.88
N THR A 173 52.02 32.20 -45.32
CA THR A 173 52.32 33.13 -46.43
C THR A 173 52.84 34.48 -45.95
N GLU A 174 53.45 35.27 -46.85
CA GLU A 174 53.85 36.65 -46.55
C GLU A 174 52.61 37.57 -46.46
N LEU A 175 52.23 37.92 -45.23
CA LEU A 175 51.13 38.84 -44.92
C LEU A 175 51.68 40.14 -44.31
N ALA A 176 51.03 41.27 -44.60
CA ALA A 176 51.25 42.50 -43.85
C ALA A 176 50.89 42.31 -42.36
N ASP A 177 51.61 42.98 -41.46
CA ASP A 177 51.47 42.80 -40.00
C ASP A 177 50.02 42.90 -39.49
N GLN A 178 49.25 43.84 -40.04
CA GLN A 178 47.84 44.02 -39.69
C GLN A 178 46.97 42.82 -40.11
N ALA A 179 47.19 42.28 -41.32
CA ALA A 179 46.47 41.11 -41.82
C ALA A 179 46.80 39.85 -41.01
N LYS A 180 48.07 39.68 -40.64
CA LYS A 180 48.53 38.59 -39.75
C LYS A 180 47.81 38.62 -38.40
N GLY A 181 47.65 39.80 -37.79
CA GLY A 181 46.90 39.98 -36.55
C GLY A 181 45.42 39.58 -36.67
N TYR A 182 44.76 39.88 -37.80
CA TYR A 182 43.38 39.44 -38.04
C TYR A 182 43.27 37.92 -38.18
N VAL A 183 44.15 37.28 -38.96
CA VAL A 183 44.12 35.82 -39.16
C VAL A 183 44.38 35.07 -37.84
N GLN A 184 45.31 35.55 -37.00
CA GLN A 184 45.52 34.99 -35.66
C GLN A 184 44.28 35.10 -34.77
N THR A 185 43.55 36.22 -34.87
CA THR A 185 42.29 36.41 -34.13
C THR A 185 41.21 35.43 -34.59
N ILE A 186 41.06 35.23 -35.91
CA ILE A 186 40.14 34.24 -36.49
C ILE A 186 40.48 32.84 -35.95
N LYS A 187 41.75 32.42 -36.04
CA LYS A 187 42.21 31.12 -35.54
C LYS A 187 41.90 30.93 -34.06
N ARG A 188 42.21 31.93 -33.22
CA ARG A 188 41.92 31.88 -31.78
C ARG A 188 40.43 31.72 -31.48
N ASN A 189 39.58 32.41 -32.23
CA ASN A 189 38.12 32.29 -32.08
C ASN A 189 37.61 30.92 -32.53
N CYS A 190 38.15 30.34 -33.61
CA CYS A 190 37.82 28.98 -34.04
C CYS A 190 38.18 27.94 -32.97
N VAL A 191 39.37 28.06 -32.35
CA VAL A 191 39.79 27.17 -31.24
C VAL A 191 38.84 27.30 -30.04
N TYR A 192 38.48 28.54 -29.68
CA TYR A 192 37.54 28.80 -28.60
C TYR A 192 36.17 28.16 -28.85
N LEU A 193 35.62 28.29 -30.06
CA LEU A 193 34.33 27.69 -30.42
C LEU A 193 34.36 26.16 -30.40
N LEU A 194 35.43 25.53 -30.88
CA LEU A 194 35.58 24.07 -30.79
C LEU A 194 35.62 23.57 -29.35
N ASN A 195 36.30 24.30 -28.46
CA ASN A 195 36.32 23.96 -27.04
C ASN A 195 34.95 24.11 -26.38
N LEU A 196 34.14 25.08 -26.80
CA LEU A 196 32.76 25.23 -26.32
C LEU A 196 31.84 24.10 -26.78
N ILE A 197 32.04 23.56 -27.99
CA ILE A 197 31.20 22.50 -28.54
C ILE A 197 31.54 21.12 -27.96
N ASN A 198 32.79 20.94 -27.52
CA ASN A 198 33.27 19.67 -26.98
C ASN A 198 33.03 19.50 -25.46
N ASN A 199 32.62 20.56 -24.77
CA ASN A 199 32.29 20.56 -23.33
C ASN A 199 30.77 20.59 -23.10
#